data_AF-A0A2K4KXV7-F1
#
_entry.id   AF-A0A2K4KXV7-F1
#
_cell.length_a   1.000
_cell.length_b   1.000
_cell.length_c   1.000
_cell.angle_alpha   90.00
_cell.angle_beta   90.00
_cell.angle_gamma   90.00
#
_symmetry.space_group_name_H-M   'P 1'
#
loop_
_entity.id
_entity.type
_entity.pdbx_description
1 polymer ?
#
loop_
_entity_poly.entity_id
_entity_poly.type
_entity_poly.pdbx_seq_one_letter_code
_entity_poly.pdbx_strand_id
1 'polypeptide(L)'
;MSQTPNPFIRGYQNLHVVRTLCITYEDDSPPVWRQLHPSQAHLLDDQIAQFPCILCNDFVLITEGQEVGDDLEAQCQTEGIVRSVVYAVLGSDAGQPIHIGDTYAAEDAREVVRRLTFETGFYSRCWEISTAHITEEAGCYLTELADIATPIGFLFVVFRIPYSPAIGVKVIATPWTDANLQYVEGITAEQLRQEQCDKGMPESLVNVLHLAALADVRILIFDADAPVLDGLPLYEE
;
A
#
# COMPACT_ATOMS: atom_id res chain seq x y z
N MET A 1 4.72 -11.17 18.94
CA MET A 1 5.13 -9.78 19.15
C MET A 1 4.38 -8.97 18.12
N SER A 2 3.58 -7.99 18.53
CA SER A 2 2.93 -7.06 17.60
C SER A 2 4.04 -6.34 16.85
N GLN A 3 4.26 -6.67 15.57
CA GLN A 3 5.18 -5.91 14.74
C GLN A 3 4.61 -4.50 14.65
N THR A 4 5.32 -3.53 15.24
CA THR A 4 5.04 -2.13 14.96
C THR A 4 5.12 -1.97 13.44
N PRO A 5 4.06 -1.46 12.78
CA PRO A 5 4.06 -1.33 11.33
C PRO A 5 5.23 -0.45 10.90
N ASN A 6 5.91 -0.82 9.81
CA ASN A 6 7.03 -0.06 9.28
C ASN A 6 6.59 1.41 9.05
N PRO A 7 7.20 2.39 9.75
CA PRO A 7 6.67 3.74 9.82
C PRO A 7 6.84 4.54 8.52
N PHE A 8 7.69 4.07 7.61
CA PHE A 8 7.84 4.64 6.27
C PHE A 8 6.72 4.21 5.31
N ILE A 9 5.95 3.18 5.66
CA ILE A 9 4.79 2.78 4.87
C ILE A 9 3.70 3.85 5.03
N ARG A 10 3.21 4.34 3.90
CA ARG A 10 2.12 5.34 3.82
C ARG A 10 1.13 4.94 2.73
N GLY A 11 -0.09 5.42 2.91
CA GLY A 11 -1.18 5.23 1.96
C GLY A 11 -1.82 3.85 2.08
N TYR A 12 -2.90 3.69 1.31
CA TYR A 12 -3.62 2.43 1.22
C TYR A 12 -2.81 1.39 0.46
N GLN A 13 -2.77 0.17 1.01
CA GLN A 13 -2.15 -0.99 0.38
C GLN A 13 -3.22 -1.87 -0.28
N ASN A 14 -2.81 -2.77 -1.17
CA ASN A 14 -3.68 -3.79 -1.76
C ASN A 14 -4.98 -3.23 -2.36
N LEU A 15 -4.87 -2.08 -3.01
CA LEU A 15 -5.99 -1.41 -3.65
C LEU A 15 -6.63 -2.30 -4.71
N HIS A 16 -7.95 -2.44 -4.65
CA HIS A 16 -8.71 -3.19 -5.63
C HIS A 16 -10.13 -2.63 -5.75
N VAL A 17 -10.78 -2.94 -6.86
CA VAL A 17 -12.13 -2.49 -7.17
C VAL A 17 -13.10 -3.64 -7.03
N VAL A 18 -14.23 -3.40 -6.37
CA VAL A 18 -15.33 -4.34 -6.24
C VAL A 18 -16.61 -3.70 -6.77
N ARG A 19 -17.30 -4.39 -7.68
CA ARG A 19 -18.60 -3.99 -8.18
C ARG A 19 -19.69 -4.43 -7.19
N THR A 20 -20.42 -3.47 -6.65
CA THR A 20 -21.41 -3.68 -5.59
C THR A 20 -22.72 -3.01 -5.99
N LEU A 21 -23.84 -3.62 -5.60
CA LEU A 21 -25.19 -3.18 -5.90
C LEU A 21 -25.85 -2.63 -4.64
N CYS A 22 -26.46 -1.45 -4.73
CA CYS A 22 -27.36 -0.93 -3.71
C CYS A 22 -28.77 -1.47 -3.96
N ILE A 23 -29.31 -2.23 -3.01
CA ILE A 23 -30.59 -2.91 -3.14
C ILE A 23 -31.55 -2.38 -2.09
N THR A 24 -32.79 -2.10 -2.50
CA THR A 24 -33.90 -1.76 -1.59
C THR A 24 -34.97 -2.81 -1.65
N TYR A 25 -35.67 -2.97 -0.53
CA TYR A 25 -36.81 -3.87 -0.38
C TYR A 25 -38.13 -3.14 -0.62
N GLU A 26 -39.21 -3.88 -0.84
CA GLU A 26 -40.56 -3.31 -0.95
C GLU A 26 -41.12 -2.84 0.40
N ASP A 27 -40.63 -3.40 1.51
CA ASP A 27 -41.11 -3.12 2.86
C ASP A 27 -40.42 -1.90 3.52
N ASP A 28 -39.75 -1.06 2.73
CA ASP A 28 -38.97 0.11 3.17
C ASP A 28 -37.85 -0.22 4.19
N SER A 29 -37.40 -1.48 4.26
CA SER A 29 -36.22 -1.87 5.04
C SER A 29 -34.95 -1.14 4.56
N PRO A 30 -33.95 -0.92 5.45
CA PRO A 30 -32.72 -0.23 5.07
C PRO A 30 -32.04 -0.85 3.84
N PRO A 31 -31.49 -0.04 2.92
CA PRO A 31 -30.80 -0.56 1.75
C PRO A 31 -29.61 -1.44 2.15
N VAL A 32 -29.35 -2.47 1.34
CA VAL A 32 -28.19 -3.34 1.52
C VAL A 32 -27.26 -3.29 0.32
N TRP A 33 -25.98 -3.50 0.60
CA TRP A 33 -24.93 -3.61 -0.41
C TRP A 33 -24.55 -5.06 -0.63
N ARG A 34 -24.64 -5.54 -1.87
CA ARG A 34 -24.30 -6.94 -2.23
C ARG A 34 -23.54 -7.01 -3.53
N GLN A 35 -22.71 -8.04 -3.68
CA GLN A 35 -22.02 -8.33 -4.93
C GLN A 35 -22.88 -9.21 -5.82
N LEU A 36 -22.80 -8.97 -7.12
CA LEU A 36 -23.42 -9.83 -8.12
C LEU A 36 -22.79 -11.22 -8.10
N HIS A 37 -23.61 -12.26 -8.16
CA HIS A 37 -23.10 -13.63 -8.22
C HIS A 37 -22.18 -13.84 -9.44
N PRO A 38 -21.06 -14.59 -9.33
CA PRO A 38 -20.11 -14.77 -10.43
C PRO A 38 -20.69 -15.30 -11.75
N SER A 39 -21.79 -16.07 -11.71
CA SER A 39 -22.48 -16.53 -12.93
C SER A 39 -23.02 -15.38 -13.79
N GLN A 40 -23.32 -14.24 -13.18
CA GLN A 40 -23.88 -13.05 -13.83
C GLN A 40 -22.84 -11.93 -13.99
N ALA A 41 -21.56 -12.17 -13.71
CA ALA A 41 -20.50 -11.15 -13.81
C ALA A 41 -20.37 -10.49 -15.20
N HIS A 42 -20.92 -11.13 -16.24
CA HIS A 42 -20.93 -10.63 -17.62
C HIS A 42 -21.98 -9.53 -17.88
N LEU A 43 -22.95 -9.34 -16.98
CA LEU A 43 -24.01 -8.35 -17.15
C LEU A 43 -23.49 -6.93 -17.03
N LEU A 44 -23.90 -6.05 -17.94
CA LEU A 44 -23.56 -4.62 -17.95
C LEU A 44 -24.39 -3.84 -16.91
N ASP A 45 -23.96 -2.63 -16.56
CA ASP A 45 -24.62 -1.83 -15.51
C ASP A 45 -26.08 -1.47 -15.86
N ASP A 46 -26.38 -1.26 -17.14
CA ASP A 46 -27.72 -0.97 -17.66
C ASP A 46 -28.63 -2.21 -17.74
N GLN A 47 -28.07 -3.42 -17.62
CA GLN A 47 -28.80 -4.69 -17.54
C GLN A 47 -29.07 -5.12 -16.10
N ILE A 48 -28.66 -4.30 -15.13
CA ILE A 48 -28.73 -4.60 -13.70
C ILE A 48 -29.43 -3.47 -12.94
N ALA A 49 -29.08 -2.22 -13.24
CA ALA A 49 -29.65 -1.07 -12.59
C ALA A 49 -31.17 -1.02 -12.81
N GLN A 50 -31.90 -0.77 -11.74
CA GLN A 50 -33.37 -0.65 -11.71
C GLN A 50 -34.12 -1.96 -11.97
N PHE A 51 -33.43 -3.10 -12.06
CA PHE A 51 -34.07 -4.40 -12.28
C PHE A 51 -34.35 -5.14 -10.95
N PRO A 52 -35.41 -5.97 -10.92
CA PRO A 52 -35.69 -6.89 -9.83
C PRO A 52 -34.56 -7.90 -9.64
N CYS A 53 -34.35 -8.28 -8.39
CA CYS A 53 -33.33 -9.22 -7.99
C CYS A 53 -33.78 -10.08 -6.82
N ILE A 54 -33.16 -11.24 -6.67
CA ILE A 54 -33.21 -12.06 -5.48
C ILE A 54 -31.84 -12.05 -4.81
N LEU A 55 -31.79 -12.02 -3.49
CA LEU A 55 -30.56 -11.94 -2.72
C LEU A 55 -30.56 -12.87 -1.51
N CYS A 56 -29.35 -13.19 -1.08
CA CYS A 56 -29.07 -13.83 0.20
C CYS A 56 -28.11 -12.96 1.01
N ASN A 57 -27.50 -13.53 2.06
CA ASN A 57 -26.52 -12.80 2.86
C ASN A 57 -25.22 -12.48 2.10
N ASP A 58 -24.89 -13.26 1.07
CA ASP A 58 -23.58 -13.22 0.43
C ASP A 58 -23.60 -12.53 -0.94
N PHE A 59 -24.64 -12.77 -1.74
CA PHE A 59 -24.72 -12.29 -3.13
C PHE A 59 -26.14 -11.93 -3.56
N VAL A 60 -26.23 -11.34 -4.76
CA VAL A 60 -27.47 -11.00 -5.45
C VAL A 60 -27.48 -11.54 -6.87
N LEU A 61 -28.67 -11.89 -7.35
CA LEU A 61 -28.96 -12.39 -8.69
C LEU A 61 -30.05 -11.54 -9.34
N ILE A 62 -29.84 -11.13 -10.58
CA ILE A 62 -30.86 -10.45 -11.39
C ILE A 62 -31.78 -11.48 -11.99
N THR A 63 -33.10 -11.27 -11.84
CA THR A 63 -34.12 -12.19 -12.34
C THR A 63 -34.69 -11.73 -13.69
N GLU A 64 -34.68 -10.43 -13.95
CA GLU A 64 -35.20 -9.89 -15.20
C GLU A 64 -34.27 -10.21 -16.39
N GLY A 65 -34.79 -10.98 -17.34
CA GLY A 65 -34.08 -11.35 -18.58
C GLY A 65 -32.93 -12.34 -18.38
N GLN A 66 -32.82 -12.98 -17.21
CA GLN A 66 -31.77 -13.94 -16.88
C GLN A 66 -32.37 -15.28 -16.46
N GLU A 67 -31.75 -16.38 -16.90
CA GLU A 67 -32.06 -17.72 -16.37
C GLU A 67 -31.26 -17.95 -15.09
N VAL A 68 -31.96 -18.02 -13.96
CA VAL A 68 -31.38 -18.39 -12.67
C VAL A 68 -31.62 -19.88 -12.46
N GLY A 69 -30.57 -20.65 -12.18
CA GLY A 69 -30.71 -22.08 -11.91
C GLY A 69 -31.41 -22.33 -10.57
N ASP A 70 -32.25 -23.35 -10.52
CA ASP A 70 -33.08 -23.71 -9.35
C ASP A 70 -32.28 -23.79 -8.03
N ASP A 71 -31.05 -24.30 -8.08
CA ASP A 71 -30.16 -24.40 -6.91
C ASP A 71 -29.75 -23.04 -6.33
N LEU A 72 -29.57 -22.03 -7.18
CA LEU A 72 -29.21 -20.67 -6.77
C LEU A 72 -30.45 -19.89 -6.32
N GLU A 73 -31.58 -20.09 -6.99
CA GLU A 73 -32.85 -19.50 -6.60
C GLU A 73 -33.29 -19.98 -5.21
N ALA A 74 -33.13 -21.27 -4.91
CA ALA A 74 -33.44 -21.84 -3.60
C ALA A 74 -32.61 -21.22 -2.44
N GLN A 75 -31.42 -20.68 -2.73
CA GLN A 75 -30.55 -20.03 -1.75
C GLN A 75 -30.92 -18.56 -1.49
N CYS A 76 -31.65 -17.92 -2.40
CA CYS A 76 -32.01 -16.51 -2.35
C CYS A 76 -33.52 -16.36 -2.14
N GLN A 77 -33.95 -16.12 -0.90
CA GLN A 77 -35.37 -16.04 -0.55
C GLN A 77 -35.91 -14.61 -0.41
N THR A 78 -35.02 -13.63 -0.50
CA THR A 78 -35.39 -12.23 -0.34
C THR A 78 -35.40 -11.55 -1.69
N GLU A 79 -36.49 -10.86 -2.00
CA GLU A 79 -36.65 -10.07 -3.22
C GLU A 79 -36.28 -8.61 -2.96
N GLY A 80 -35.81 -7.93 -4.00
CA GLY A 80 -35.49 -6.52 -3.94
C GLY A 80 -35.30 -5.91 -5.33
N ILE A 81 -35.05 -4.60 -5.36
CA ILE A 81 -34.76 -3.85 -6.58
C ILE A 81 -33.38 -3.23 -6.47
N VAL A 82 -32.55 -3.43 -7.49
CA VAL A 82 -31.25 -2.75 -7.58
C VAL A 82 -31.48 -1.28 -7.90
N ARG A 83 -31.08 -0.37 -7.02
CA ARG A 83 -31.20 1.08 -7.22
C ARG A 83 -30.03 1.69 -7.96
N SER A 84 -28.82 1.21 -7.67
CA SER A 84 -27.60 1.68 -8.32
C SER A 84 -26.53 0.60 -8.31
N VAL A 85 -25.66 0.70 -9.31
CA VAL A 85 -24.40 -0.04 -9.37
C VAL A 85 -23.29 0.92 -8.97
N VAL A 86 -22.42 0.50 -8.07
CA VAL A 86 -21.22 1.26 -7.68
C VAL A 86 -19.98 0.40 -7.79
N TYR A 87 -18.86 1.05 -8.04
CA TYR A 87 -17.54 0.45 -8.03
C TYR A 87 -16.81 0.98 -6.80
N ALA A 88 -16.82 0.17 -5.76
CA ALA A 88 -16.19 0.44 -4.49
C ALA A 88 -14.67 0.22 -4.61
N VAL A 89 -13.90 1.24 -4.26
CA VAL A 89 -12.46 1.15 -4.11
C VAL A 89 -12.17 0.71 -2.68
N LEU A 90 -11.56 -0.46 -2.56
CA LEU A 90 -11.16 -1.06 -1.30
C LEU A 90 -9.65 -1.10 -1.21
N GLY A 91 -9.12 -1.13 0.01
CA GLY A 91 -7.70 -1.35 0.26
C GLY A 91 -7.47 -1.90 1.65
N SER A 92 -6.24 -1.80 2.12
CA SER A 92 -5.86 -2.11 3.50
C SER A 92 -5.03 -0.98 4.09
N ASP A 93 -5.33 -0.61 5.34
CA ASP A 93 -4.52 0.29 6.16
C ASP A 93 -4.03 -0.45 7.39
N ALA A 94 -2.70 -0.48 7.60
CA ALA A 94 -2.05 -1.29 8.64
C ALA A 94 -2.55 -2.76 8.71
N GLY A 95 -2.84 -3.36 7.54
CA GLY A 95 -3.37 -4.73 7.42
C GLY A 95 -4.87 -4.88 7.68
N GLN A 96 -5.59 -3.81 8.03
CA GLN A 96 -7.04 -3.81 8.19
C GLN A 96 -7.73 -3.46 6.87
N PRO A 97 -8.74 -4.21 6.42
CA PRO A 97 -9.50 -3.87 5.23
C PRO A 97 -10.25 -2.56 5.44
N ILE A 98 -10.19 -1.66 4.45
CA ILE A 98 -10.84 -0.34 4.50
C ILE A 98 -11.54 -0.03 3.18
N HIS A 99 -12.71 0.61 3.29
CA HIS A 99 -13.40 1.22 2.16
C HIS A 99 -12.90 2.66 1.96
N ILE A 100 -12.49 2.98 0.73
CA ILE A 100 -11.85 4.25 0.41
C ILE A 100 -12.84 5.20 -0.27
N GLY A 101 -13.69 4.66 -1.12
CA GLY A 101 -14.73 5.44 -1.77
C GLY A 101 -15.46 4.67 -2.86
N ASP A 102 -16.60 5.21 -3.27
CA ASP A 102 -17.43 4.66 -4.34
C ASP A 102 -17.35 5.55 -5.59
N THR A 103 -17.38 4.89 -6.74
CA THR A 103 -17.52 5.55 -8.05
C THR A 103 -18.69 4.93 -8.81
N TYR A 104 -19.19 5.62 -9.84
CA TYR A 104 -20.34 5.18 -10.62
C TYR A 104 -19.95 4.56 -11.97
N ALA A 105 -18.66 4.47 -12.27
CA ALA A 105 -18.13 3.86 -13.49
C ALA A 105 -16.87 3.02 -13.17
N ALA A 106 -16.72 1.88 -13.84
CA ALA A 106 -15.59 0.99 -13.63
C ALA A 106 -14.25 1.67 -13.95
N GLU A 107 -14.23 2.49 -15.01
CA GLU A 107 -13.05 3.22 -15.48
C GLU A 107 -12.58 4.25 -14.44
N ASP A 108 -13.52 4.95 -13.81
CA ASP A 108 -13.21 5.94 -12.77
C ASP A 108 -12.60 5.27 -11.54
N ALA A 109 -13.17 4.15 -11.07
CA ALA A 109 -12.58 3.36 -9.99
C ALA A 109 -11.15 2.89 -10.32
N ARG A 110 -10.94 2.39 -11.54
CA ARG A 110 -9.60 1.95 -11.99
C ARG A 110 -8.62 3.11 -12.03
N GLU A 111 -9.05 4.30 -12.47
CA GLU A 111 -8.20 5.49 -12.49
C GLU A 111 -7.88 5.99 -11.07
N VAL A 112 -8.83 5.91 -10.13
CA VAL A 112 -8.58 6.19 -8.70
C VAL A 112 -7.54 5.22 -8.16
N VAL A 113 -7.71 3.91 -8.38
CA VAL A 113 -6.71 2.91 -7.98
C VAL A 113 -5.36 3.23 -8.60
N ARG A 114 -5.28 3.47 -9.91
CA ARG A 114 -4.02 3.79 -10.60
C ARG A 114 -3.32 5.03 -10.04
N ARG A 115 -4.08 6.07 -9.64
CA ARG A 115 -3.52 7.30 -9.05
C ARG A 115 -3.08 7.11 -7.60
N LEU A 116 -3.79 6.29 -6.84
CA LEU A 116 -3.48 6.00 -5.44
C LEU A 116 -2.42 4.90 -5.30
N THR A 117 -2.29 4.01 -6.29
CA THR A 117 -1.18 3.08 -6.39
C THR A 117 0.07 3.88 -6.69
N PHE A 118 0.91 4.02 -5.67
CA PHE A 118 2.24 4.61 -5.79
C PHE A 118 3.15 3.66 -6.58
N GLU A 119 2.91 3.51 -7.89
CA GLU A 119 3.78 2.76 -8.79
C GLU A 119 5.15 3.45 -8.85
N THR A 120 6.20 2.64 -8.74
CA THR A 120 7.60 3.05 -8.73
C THR A 120 7.89 3.96 -9.93
N GLY A 121 8.25 5.22 -9.66
CA GLY A 121 8.64 6.20 -10.68
C GLY A 121 7.67 7.37 -10.91
N PHE A 122 6.42 7.31 -10.42
CA PHE A 122 5.46 8.41 -10.56
C PHE A 122 5.41 9.33 -9.33
N TYR A 123 5.81 8.83 -8.16
CA TYR A 123 5.87 9.59 -6.92
C TYR A 123 7.23 9.37 -6.25
N SER A 124 7.96 10.45 -5.99
CA SER A 124 9.22 10.37 -5.25
C SER A 124 8.90 10.21 -3.76
N ARG A 125 9.17 9.02 -3.20
CA ARG A 125 9.06 8.77 -1.76
C ARG A 125 10.31 9.29 -1.07
N CYS A 126 10.36 10.60 -0.88
CA CYS A 126 11.39 11.28 -0.10
C CYS A 126 10.90 11.44 1.33
N TRP A 127 11.80 11.17 2.29
CA TRP A 127 11.56 11.39 3.70
C TRP A 127 12.63 12.29 4.28
N GLU A 128 12.22 13.11 5.23
CA GLU A 128 13.10 13.90 6.08
C GLU A 128 12.67 13.61 7.52
N ILE A 129 13.60 13.07 8.31
CA ILE A 129 13.35 12.62 9.69
C ILE A 129 14.45 13.11 10.62
N SER A 130 14.13 13.19 11.91
CA SER A 130 15.11 13.57 12.93
C SER A 130 16.37 12.70 12.91
N THR A 131 17.56 13.30 13.07
CA THR A 131 18.81 12.57 13.33
C THR A 131 18.76 11.74 14.61
N ALA A 132 17.82 12.02 15.52
CA ALA A 132 17.61 11.24 16.75
C ALA A 132 17.27 9.74 16.49
N HIS A 133 16.95 9.37 15.25
CA HIS A 133 16.69 7.98 14.86
C HIS A 133 17.94 7.16 14.53
N ILE A 134 19.12 7.76 14.62
CA ILE A 134 20.40 7.08 14.47
C ILE A 134 21.34 7.47 15.61
N THR A 135 22.32 6.62 15.91
CA THR A 135 23.35 6.91 16.92
C THR A 135 24.33 7.97 16.42
N GLU A 136 25.05 8.65 17.33
CA GLU A 136 26.12 9.59 16.96
C GLU A 136 27.16 8.93 16.04
N GLU A 137 27.56 7.69 16.35
CA GLU A 137 28.44 6.87 15.52
C GLU A 137 27.92 6.74 14.08
N ALA A 138 26.62 6.48 13.89
CA ALA A 138 25.99 6.41 12.58
C ALA A 138 25.98 7.76 11.85
N GLY A 139 25.77 8.86 12.57
CA GLY A 139 25.84 10.22 12.02
C GLY A 139 27.25 10.55 11.51
N CYS A 140 28.28 10.25 12.32
CA CYS A 140 29.68 10.39 11.93
C CYS A 140 30.02 9.51 10.72
N TYR A 141 29.60 8.24 10.74
CA TYR A 141 29.79 7.30 9.63
C TYR A 141 29.20 7.80 8.31
N LEU A 142 27.98 8.34 8.33
CA LEU A 142 27.36 8.96 7.14
C LEU A 142 28.14 10.19 6.66
N THR A 143 28.59 11.04 7.59
CA THR A 143 29.33 12.26 7.28
C THR A 143 30.66 11.95 6.59
N GLU A 144 31.36 10.91 7.03
CA GLU A 144 32.57 10.41 6.38
C GLU A 144 32.26 9.82 4.99
N LEU A 145 31.21 8.99 4.89
CA LEU A 145 30.79 8.39 3.63
C LEU A 145 30.39 9.41 2.57
N ALA A 146 29.86 10.57 2.97
CA ALA A 146 29.50 11.64 2.04
C ALA A 146 30.71 12.31 1.37
N ASP A 147 31.89 12.20 1.99
CA ASP A 147 33.14 12.81 1.50
C ASP A 147 34.01 11.85 0.68
N ILE A 148 33.68 10.56 0.66
CA ILE A 148 34.44 9.52 -0.05
C ILE A 148 33.57 8.81 -1.10
N ALA A 149 34.20 8.06 -2.00
CA ALA A 149 33.46 7.19 -2.91
C ALA A 149 32.79 6.06 -2.10
N THR A 150 31.46 6.00 -2.12
CA THR A 150 30.71 4.97 -1.39
C THR A 150 31.14 3.57 -1.85
N PRO A 151 31.48 2.65 -0.91
CA PRO A 151 31.83 1.29 -1.26
C PRO A 151 30.75 0.58 -2.08
N ILE A 152 31.18 -0.25 -3.03
CA ILE A 152 30.27 -1.07 -3.85
C ILE A 152 29.48 -2.03 -2.94
N GLY A 153 28.24 -2.34 -3.27
CA GLY A 153 27.41 -3.34 -2.58
C GLY A 153 26.55 -2.80 -1.44
N PHE A 154 26.63 -1.51 -1.13
CA PHE A 154 25.74 -0.90 -0.12
C PHE A 154 24.33 -0.60 -0.62
N LEU A 155 24.15 -0.49 -1.95
CA LEU A 155 22.88 -0.08 -2.57
C LEU A 155 22.34 1.24 -2.02
N PHE A 156 23.21 2.16 -1.58
CA PHE A 156 22.87 3.55 -1.34
C PHE A 156 24.07 4.45 -1.62
N VAL A 157 23.82 5.76 -1.72
CA VAL A 157 24.83 6.80 -1.82
C VAL A 157 24.49 7.90 -0.83
N VAL A 158 25.51 8.44 -0.15
CA VAL A 158 25.34 9.56 0.79
C VAL A 158 25.74 10.87 0.10
N PHE A 159 25.06 11.96 0.42
CA PHE A 159 25.36 13.29 -0.09
C PHE A 159 25.12 14.38 0.96
N ARG A 160 25.90 15.46 0.88
CA ARG A 160 25.70 16.67 1.69
C ARG A 160 24.68 17.60 1.06
N ILE A 161 23.92 18.28 1.91
CA ILE A 161 23.07 19.39 1.51
C ILE A 161 23.83 20.69 1.80
N PRO A 162 24.14 21.52 0.78
CA PRO A 162 24.90 22.75 1.01
C PRO A 162 24.25 23.66 2.04
N TYR A 163 25.06 24.19 2.97
CA TYR A 163 24.61 25.11 4.04
C TYR A 163 23.60 24.51 5.02
N SER A 164 23.47 23.18 5.07
CA SER A 164 22.65 22.47 6.06
C SER A 164 23.50 21.40 6.77
N PRO A 165 23.30 21.19 8.09
CA PRO A 165 23.90 20.06 8.79
C PRO A 165 23.24 18.71 8.43
N ALA A 166 22.13 18.73 7.70
CA ALA A 166 21.43 17.53 7.28
C ALA A 166 22.24 16.69 6.28
N ILE A 167 22.04 15.37 6.36
CA ILE A 167 22.70 14.41 5.49
C ILE A 167 21.67 13.61 4.69
N GLY A 168 21.86 13.57 3.38
CA GLY A 168 20.98 12.88 2.45
C GLY A 168 21.51 11.51 2.09
N VAL A 169 20.61 10.54 1.96
CA VAL A 169 20.88 9.19 1.50
C VAL A 169 19.97 8.89 0.32
N LYS A 170 20.56 8.58 -0.83
CA LYS A 170 19.86 8.02 -1.98
C LYS A 170 19.91 6.51 -1.92
N VAL A 171 18.76 5.88 -1.69
CA VAL A 171 18.63 4.43 -1.64
C VAL A 171 18.42 3.87 -3.06
N ILE A 172 19.10 2.78 -3.37
CA ILE A 172 19.17 2.15 -4.70
C ILE A 172 18.50 0.78 -4.64
N ALA A 173 17.97 0.33 -5.78
CA ALA A 173 17.35 -1.00 -5.92
C ALA A 173 16.21 -1.26 -4.92
N THR A 174 15.45 -0.23 -4.54
CA THR A 174 14.26 -0.39 -3.69
C THR A 174 13.05 -0.93 -4.49
N PRO A 175 12.11 -1.64 -3.84
CA PRO A 175 12.14 -2.01 -2.43
C PRO A 175 13.15 -3.12 -2.11
N TRP A 176 13.76 -3.10 -0.92
CA TRP A 176 14.67 -4.17 -0.48
C TRP A 176 13.88 -5.39 0.02
N THR A 177 13.10 -5.99 -0.87
CA THR A 177 12.48 -7.31 -0.67
C THR A 177 13.35 -8.38 -1.31
N ASP A 178 13.27 -9.63 -0.82
CA ASP A 178 14.01 -10.75 -1.40
C ASP A 178 13.70 -10.90 -2.90
N ALA A 179 12.43 -10.78 -3.30
CA ALA A 179 12.03 -10.91 -4.69
C ALA A 179 12.69 -9.84 -5.59
N ASN A 180 12.74 -8.58 -5.14
CA ASN A 180 13.31 -7.50 -5.93
C ASN A 180 14.84 -7.54 -5.94
N LEU A 181 15.48 -7.77 -4.79
CA LEU A 181 16.95 -7.88 -4.72
C LEU A 181 17.49 -9.09 -5.46
N GLN A 182 16.77 -10.22 -5.44
CA GLN A 182 17.14 -11.40 -6.23
C GLN A 182 17.08 -11.11 -7.73
N TYR A 183 16.15 -10.26 -8.17
CA TYR A 183 16.01 -9.86 -9.57
C TYR A 183 17.09 -8.86 -10.01
N VAL A 184 17.41 -7.87 -9.19
CA VAL A 184 18.33 -6.76 -9.56
C VAL A 184 19.79 -7.08 -9.27
N GLU A 185 20.07 -7.66 -8.10
CA GLU A 185 21.43 -7.87 -7.56
C GLU A 185 21.79 -9.35 -7.38
N GLY A 186 20.81 -10.26 -7.46
CA GLY A 186 21.03 -11.70 -7.29
C GLY A 186 21.20 -12.15 -5.84
N ILE A 187 20.87 -11.29 -4.88
CA ILE A 187 21.01 -11.53 -3.42
C ILE A 187 19.67 -11.37 -2.68
N THR A 188 19.62 -11.87 -1.45
CA THR A 188 18.48 -11.66 -0.54
C THR A 188 18.63 -10.38 0.29
N ALA A 189 17.53 -9.91 0.91
CA ALA A 189 17.58 -8.77 1.83
C ALA A 189 18.47 -9.04 3.05
N GLU A 190 18.48 -10.29 3.52
CA GLU A 190 19.35 -10.70 4.64
C GLU A 190 20.83 -10.71 4.23
N GLN A 191 21.15 -11.14 3.01
CA GLN A 191 22.53 -11.08 2.50
C GLN A 191 23.03 -9.64 2.38
N LEU A 192 22.18 -8.73 1.87
CA LEU A 192 22.50 -7.30 1.81
C LEU A 192 22.74 -6.72 3.22
N ARG A 193 21.88 -7.06 4.19
CA ARG A 193 22.04 -6.66 5.59
C ARG A 193 23.38 -7.13 6.15
N GLN A 194 23.71 -8.40 5.96
CA GLN A 194 24.96 -8.97 6.45
C GLN A 194 26.18 -8.29 5.81
N GLU A 195 26.15 -8.05 4.49
CA GLU A 195 27.23 -7.36 3.78
C GLU A 195 27.45 -5.93 4.29
N GLN A 196 26.37 -5.20 4.62
CA GLN A 196 26.44 -3.88 5.22
C GLN A 196 27.08 -3.93 6.62
N CYS A 197 26.66 -4.87 7.46
CA CYS A 197 27.24 -5.09 8.78
C CYS A 197 28.72 -5.48 8.70
N ASP A 198 29.11 -6.38 7.80
CA ASP A 198 30.49 -6.86 7.62
C ASP A 198 31.45 -5.73 7.19
N LYS A 199 30.91 -4.69 6.54
CA LYS A 199 31.64 -3.47 6.16
C LYS A 199 31.60 -2.37 7.23
N GLY A 200 31.16 -2.70 8.44
CA GLY A 200 31.21 -1.81 9.60
C GLY A 200 30.11 -0.75 9.64
N MET A 201 29.01 -0.95 8.91
CA MET A 201 27.88 -0.03 8.98
C MET A 201 27.20 -0.13 10.36
N PRO A 202 27.00 0.98 11.09
CA PRO A 202 26.37 0.94 12.41
C PRO A 202 24.94 0.38 12.36
N GLU A 203 24.58 -0.41 13.37
CA GLU A 203 23.31 -1.15 13.41
C GLU A 203 22.07 -0.24 13.32
N SER A 204 22.09 0.90 14.02
CA SER A 204 21.01 1.90 13.99
C SER A 204 20.72 2.38 12.56
N LEU A 205 21.78 2.59 11.77
CA LEU A 205 21.69 2.99 10.38
C LEU A 205 21.18 1.86 9.46
N VAL A 206 21.70 0.64 9.65
CA VAL A 206 21.24 -0.54 8.88
C VAL A 206 19.73 -0.73 9.09
N ASN A 207 19.28 -0.65 10.34
CA ASN A 207 17.87 -0.85 10.68
C ASN A 207 16.96 0.19 10.03
N VAL A 208 17.26 1.49 10.15
CA VAL A 208 16.43 2.55 9.58
C VAL A 208 16.45 2.51 8.04
N LEU A 209 17.60 2.25 7.40
CA LEU A 209 17.68 2.16 5.94
C LEU A 209 16.92 0.96 5.40
N HIS A 210 16.96 -0.19 6.06
CA HIS A 210 16.17 -1.36 5.66
C HIS A 210 14.67 -1.10 5.77
N LEU A 211 14.21 -0.43 6.82
CA LEU A 211 12.81 -0.04 6.95
C LEU A 211 12.40 0.94 5.83
N ALA A 212 13.20 1.98 5.59
CA ALA A 212 12.96 2.94 4.52
C ALA A 212 12.94 2.27 3.14
N ALA A 213 13.94 1.44 2.84
CA ALA A 213 14.05 0.74 1.58
C ALA A 213 12.92 -0.26 1.36
N LEU A 214 12.48 -0.98 2.40
CA LEU A 214 11.32 -1.88 2.32
C LEU A 214 10.04 -1.12 1.96
N ALA A 215 9.89 0.11 2.43
CA ALA A 215 8.78 1.01 2.08
C ALA A 215 8.96 1.74 0.73
N ASP A 216 9.99 1.37 -0.05
CA ASP A 216 10.35 1.96 -1.34
C ASP A 216 10.69 3.47 -1.25
N VAL A 217 11.28 3.89 -0.11
CA VAL A 217 11.87 5.23 0.03
C VAL A 217 13.11 5.35 -0.85
N ARG A 218 13.17 6.42 -1.65
CA ARG A 218 14.27 6.65 -2.61
C ARG A 218 15.29 7.65 -2.09
N ILE A 219 14.85 8.61 -1.29
CA ILE A 219 15.67 9.62 -0.65
C ILE A 219 15.28 9.68 0.82
N LEU A 220 16.23 9.52 1.71
CA LEU A 220 16.07 9.73 3.15
C LEU A 220 17.04 10.82 3.58
N ILE A 221 16.53 11.85 4.25
CA ILE A 221 17.31 12.94 4.82
C ILE A 221 17.24 12.79 6.34
N PHE A 222 18.40 12.79 6.98
CA PHE A 222 18.51 12.94 8.43
C PHE A 222 18.83 14.38 8.74
N ASP A 223 17.93 15.07 9.43
CA ASP A 223 18.07 16.46 9.84
C ASP A 223 17.70 16.58 11.33
N ALA A 224 18.53 17.26 12.13
CA ALA A 224 18.24 17.45 13.56
C ALA A 224 16.99 18.30 13.79
N ASP A 225 16.65 19.19 12.86
CA ASP A 225 15.48 20.08 12.95
C ASP A 225 14.19 19.41 12.44
N ALA A 226 14.29 18.22 11.83
CA ALA A 226 13.13 17.48 11.36
C ALA A 226 12.37 16.79 12.50
N PRO A 227 11.05 16.59 12.34
CA PRO A 227 10.26 15.87 13.34
C PRO A 227 10.72 14.42 13.49
N VAL A 228 10.57 13.89 14.70
CA VAL A 228 10.71 12.46 14.95
C VAL A 228 9.60 11.70 14.22
N LEU A 229 9.97 10.57 13.63
CA LEU A 229 9.06 9.63 13.00
C LEU A 229 8.61 8.57 14.01
N ASP A 230 7.35 8.67 14.42
CA ASP A 230 6.72 7.71 15.33
C ASP A 230 6.91 6.26 14.85
N GLY A 231 7.29 5.37 15.76
CA GLY A 231 7.53 3.96 15.49
C GLY A 231 8.98 3.60 15.17
N LEU A 232 9.87 4.59 14.98
CA LEU A 232 11.32 4.36 14.96
C LEU A 232 11.94 4.51 16.37
N PRO A 233 13.01 3.76 16.68
CA PRO A 233 13.79 3.99 17.90
C PRO A 233 14.34 5.42 17.97
N LEU A 234 14.51 5.92 19.19
CA LEU A 234 15.23 7.15 19.49
C LEU A 234 16.52 6.79 20.22
N TYR A 235 17.62 7.36 19.79
CA TYR A 235 18.92 7.24 20.43
C TYR A 235 19.22 8.59 21.07
N GLU A 236 19.08 8.67 22.38
CA GLU A 236 19.52 9.83 23.17
C GLU A 236 21.06 9.91 23.14
N GLU A 237 21.61 11.12 23.22
CA GLU A 237 23.04 11.37 23.43
C GLU A 237 23.53 10.82 24.79
#